data_AF-A0A914Z9M0-F1
#
_entry.id   AF-A0A914Z9M0-F1
#
_cell.length_a   1.000
_cell.length_b   1.000
_cell.length_c   1.000
_cell.angle_alpha   90.00
_cell.angle_beta   90.00
_cell.angle_gamma   90.00
#
_symmetry.space_group_name_H-M   'P 1'
#
loop_
_entity.id
_entity.type
_entity.pdbx_description
1 polymer ?
#
loop_
_entity_poly.entity_id
_entity_poly.type
_entity_poly.pdbx_seq_one_letter_code
_entity_poly.pdbx_strand_id
1 'polypeptide(L)'
;MLKYQVRATPAKASLAAVGASPSTSQHRTIISIGANDTIRASTTSLCSSSNSSFASNHSSTNHRYFRTRSNSISSLSSLESSDFADWGHLRIFTGNIKAEIDFKTLKVSTQTSVQQIIEILLSKFRLTCRDPNLYQLWMEVCTRNGSEEVKTLLELDPTSRPLELQRCHPSNQSRFILHQASNGILVRIHDNEICPESNYKSLLISPRTTVIEVIQLVLQIARIHSSTINYRLMLVDENAEAEIPSELVLAAVYLNLSKTQKIVIRK
;
A
#
# COMPACT_ATOMS: atom_id res chain seq x y z
N MET A 1 15.84 6.89 -39.44
CA MET A 1 17.25 6.50 -39.17
C MET A 1 17.86 7.53 -38.24
N LEU A 2 17.99 7.21 -36.94
CA LEU A 2 18.68 8.05 -35.97
C LEU A 2 19.87 7.25 -35.45
N LYS A 3 21.07 7.78 -35.70
CA LYS A 3 22.36 7.20 -35.32
C LYS A 3 22.68 7.67 -33.89
N TYR A 4 22.82 6.73 -32.95
CA TYR A 4 23.38 7.05 -31.63
C TYR A 4 24.90 7.00 -31.70
N GLN A 5 25.55 8.07 -31.25
CA GLN A 5 27.00 8.20 -31.20
C GLN A 5 27.43 8.34 -29.73
N VAL A 6 28.28 7.43 -29.28
CA VAL A 6 28.86 7.38 -27.93
C VAL A 6 30.06 8.32 -27.87
N ARG A 7 30.20 9.09 -26.79
CA ARG A 7 31.44 9.84 -26.50
C ARG A 7 31.82 9.73 -25.03
N ALA A 8 33.09 9.44 -24.79
CA ALA A 8 33.72 9.25 -23.48
C ALA A 8 34.13 10.58 -22.82
N THR A 9 34.12 10.59 -21.48
CA THR A 9 34.59 11.65 -20.57
C THR A 9 36.12 11.66 -20.38
N PRO A 10 36.71 12.82 -19.99
CA PRO A 10 37.32 12.85 -18.64
C PRO A 10 37.26 14.18 -17.84
N ALA A 11 37.16 13.99 -16.52
CA ALA A 11 37.74 14.64 -15.32
C ALA A 11 37.81 16.17 -15.04
N LYS A 12 37.16 16.52 -13.90
CA LYS A 12 37.54 17.35 -12.73
C LYS A 12 37.91 18.85 -12.88
N ALA A 13 37.10 19.69 -12.23
CA ALA A 13 37.52 20.76 -11.31
C ALA A 13 36.40 21.09 -10.29
N SER A 14 36.78 21.32 -9.02
CA SER A 14 35.98 21.83 -7.89
C SER A 14 35.71 23.35 -8.06
N LEU A 15 34.79 24.04 -7.37
CA LEU A 15 34.48 24.14 -5.93
C LEU A 15 33.24 25.05 -5.74
N ALA A 16 32.65 24.97 -4.55
CA ALA A 16 31.81 25.96 -3.84
C ALA A 16 30.29 25.69 -3.72
N ALA A 17 29.86 25.79 -2.46
CA ALA A 17 28.60 25.40 -1.85
C ALA A 17 27.49 26.47 -1.98
N VAL A 18 26.24 26.06 -1.67
CA VAL A 18 25.32 26.67 -0.67
C VAL A 18 23.87 26.21 -0.95
N GLY A 19 23.21 25.70 0.09
CA GLY A 19 21.82 26.09 0.39
C GLY A 19 20.64 25.22 -0.10
N ALA A 20 20.13 24.41 0.83
CA ALA A 20 18.71 24.21 1.16
C ALA A 20 17.69 23.64 0.14
N SER A 21 17.14 22.48 0.50
CA SER A 21 15.85 21.90 0.10
C SER A 21 14.66 22.82 0.46
N PRO A 22 13.45 22.65 -0.13
CA PRO A 22 12.57 21.54 0.26
C PRO A 22 11.72 20.91 -0.87
N SER A 23 11.30 19.69 -0.55
CA SER A 23 10.27 18.85 -1.14
C SER A 23 8.87 19.47 -1.13
N THR A 24 8.02 19.13 -2.11
CA THR A 24 6.58 18.96 -1.86
C THR A 24 5.93 18.06 -2.94
N SER A 25 5.43 16.91 -2.49
CA SER A 25 4.52 16.03 -3.23
C SER A 25 3.16 16.72 -3.41
N GLN A 26 2.64 16.74 -4.63
CA GLN A 26 1.30 17.26 -4.91
C GLN A 26 0.26 16.14 -4.79
N HIS A 27 -0.51 16.14 -3.70
CA HIS A 27 -1.81 15.48 -3.63
C HIS A 27 -2.84 16.31 -4.41
N ARG A 28 -3.50 15.70 -5.40
CA ARG A 28 -4.69 16.29 -6.03
C ARG A 28 -5.94 15.87 -5.27
N THR A 29 -6.47 16.79 -4.48
CA THR A 29 -7.82 16.71 -3.92
C THR A 29 -8.75 17.52 -4.83
N ILE A 30 -9.82 16.91 -5.34
CA ILE A 30 -10.87 17.66 -6.04
C ILE A 30 -11.93 18.03 -5.00
N ILE A 31 -11.98 19.32 -4.64
CA ILE A 31 -13.03 19.91 -3.80
C ILE A 31 -13.67 21.04 -4.63
N SER A 32 -14.98 20.98 -4.88
CA SER A 32 -15.74 22.12 -5.39
C SER A 32 -16.49 22.77 -4.24
N ILE A 33 -16.15 24.01 -3.87
CA ILE A 33 -16.96 24.82 -2.94
C ILE A 33 -16.96 26.27 -3.43
N GLY A 34 -18.18 26.81 -3.57
CA GLY A 34 -18.46 28.20 -3.93
C GLY A 34 -18.19 29.18 -2.79
N ALA A 35 -17.94 30.43 -3.18
CA ALA A 35 -17.57 31.55 -2.32
C ALA A 35 -18.63 31.90 -1.26
N ASN A 36 -18.18 32.22 -0.05
CA ASN A 36 -18.45 33.50 0.63
C ASN A 36 -17.70 33.61 1.96
N ASP A 37 -17.13 34.79 2.19
CA ASP A 37 -16.33 35.23 3.33
C ASP A 37 -17.08 35.24 4.67
N THR A 38 -16.37 35.02 5.79
CA THR A 38 -16.09 36.07 6.81
C THR A 38 -15.37 35.48 8.03
N ILE A 39 -14.25 36.11 8.36
CA ILE A 39 -13.29 35.88 9.45
C ILE A 39 -13.87 36.27 10.82
N ARG A 40 -13.53 35.52 11.90
CA ARG A 40 -13.15 36.09 13.21
C ARG A 40 -12.50 35.04 14.14
N ALA A 41 -11.22 35.26 14.42
CA ALA A 41 -10.47 34.61 15.49
C ALA A 41 -10.49 35.49 16.74
N SER A 42 -10.47 34.89 17.93
CA SER A 42 -10.08 35.58 19.17
C SER A 42 -9.33 34.61 20.08
N THR A 43 -8.06 34.92 20.25
CA THR A 43 -7.07 34.41 21.19
C THR A 43 -7.37 34.89 22.60
N THR A 44 -7.26 34.02 23.62
CA THR A 44 -6.83 34.43 24.96
C THR A 44 -6.11 33.28 25.66
N SER A 45 -5.01 33.66 26.29
CA SER A 45 -3.95 32.85 26.87
C SER A 45 -3.97 32.84 28.41
N LEU A 46 -3.39 31.78 28.99
CA LEU A 46 -2.59 31.70 30.23
C LEU A 46 -3.24 31.98 31.62
N CYS A 47 -3.12 30.98 32.51
CA CYS A 47 -2.53 31.08 33.86
C CYS A 47 -2.32 29.64 34.41
N SER A 48 -1.10 29.15 34.61
CA SER A 48 -0.17 29.35 35.73
C SER A 48 -0.61 28.67 37.04
N SER A 49 0.23 27.70 37.41
CA SER A 49 0.34 26.81 38.55
C SER A 49 0.08 27.42 39.93
N SER A 50 -0.40 26.60 40.88
CA SER A 50 0.05 26.64 42.29
C SER A 50 -0.30 25.35 43.03
N ASN A 51 0.76 24.65 43.48
CA ASN A 51 0.72 23.58 44.46
C ASN A 51 0.64 24.22 45.85
N SER A 52 -0.27 23.77 46.72
CA SER A 52 -0.19 24.05 48.15
C SER A 52 -0.67 22.86 48.97
N SER A 53 0.27 22.28 49.70
CA SER A 53 0.09 21.28 50.74
C SER A 53 -0.30 21.96 52.05
N PHE A 54 -1.42 21.55 52.66
CA PHE A 54 -1.66 21.72 54.10
C PHE A 54 -2.34 20.47 54.66
N ALA A 55 -1.83 20.02 55.80
CA ALA A 55 -2.30 18.89 56.55
C ALA A 55 -3.13 19.32 57.77
N SER A 56 -3.99 18.39 58.19
CA SER A 56 -4.51 18.14 59.55
C SER A 56 -5.89 18.71 60.00
N ASN A 57 -6.79 17.73 60.20
CA ASN A 57 -7.49 17.35 61.44
C ASN A 57 -8.91 17.84 61.83
N HIS A 58 -9.76 16.81 62.00
CA HIS A 58 -10.94 16.60 62.89
C HIS A 58 -12.13 17.58 62.76
N SER A 59 -13.41 17.18 62.64
CA SER A 59 -14.15 16.13 63.34
C SER A 59 -15.55 15.90 62.72
N SER A 60 -16.15 14.78 63.10
CA SER A 60 -17.43 14.16 62.73
C SER A 60 -18.68 15.05 62.60
N THR A 61 -19.52 14.80 61.58
CA THR A 61 -20.93 14.34 61.72
C THR A 61 -21.65 14.18 60.37
N ASN A 62 -22.43 13.10 60.27
CA ASN A 62 -23.59 12.87 59.40
C ASN A 62 -23.41 12.58 57.90
N HIS A 63 -23.57 11.28 57.60
CA HIS A 63 -23.96 10.68 56.33
C HIS A 63 -25.00 11.47 55.53
N ARG A 64 -24.63 11.90 54.31
CA ARG A 64 -25.44 11.74 53.10
C ARG A 64 -24.50 11.42 51.93
N TYR A 65 -24.40 10.15 51.56
CA TYR A 65 -23.72 9.77 50.34
C TYR A 65 -24.57 10.17 49.13
N PHE A 66 -24.27 11.31 48.52
CA PHE A 66 -24.44 11.42 47.07
C PHE A 66 -23.31 10.59 46.45
N ARG A 67 -23.66 9.45 45.84
CA ARG A 67 -22.75 8.68 44.99
C ARG A 67 -22.42 9.52 43.76
N THR A 68 -21.36 10.30 43.81
CA THR A 68 -20.66 10.74 42.60
C THR A 68 -19.94 9.51 42.05
N ARG A 69 -20.57 8.81 41.09
CA ARG A 69 -19.90 7.80 40.26
C ARG A 69 -18.89 8.53 39.38
N SER A 70 -17.70 8.77 39.90
CA SER A 70 -16.53 9.07 39.09
C SER A 70 -16.21 7.80 38.29
N ASN A 71 -16.59 7.76 37.01
CA ASN A 71 -16.10 6.76 36.06
C ASN A 71 -14.66 7.14 35.67
N SER A 72 -13.74 7.05 36.62
CA SER A 72 -12.31 7.12 36.37
C SER A 72 -11.84 5.74 35.92
N ILE A 73 -11.97 5.43 34.63
CA ILE A 73 -11.35 4.24 34.02
C ILE A 73 -9.86 4.49 33.64
N SER A 74 -9.24 5.55 34.17
CA SER A 74 -7.92 6.00 33.76
C SER A 74 -6.73 5.27 34.41
N SER A 75 -6.93 4.12 35.05
CA SER A 75 -5.82 3.38 35.66
C SER A 75 -6.14 1.89 35.75
N LEU A 76 -5.85 1.10 34.70
CA LEU A 76 -5.45 -0.34 34.75
C LEU A 76 -5.27 -0.90 33.31
N SER A 77 -4.36 -0.33 32.51
CA SER A 77 -3.87 -0.99 31.27
C SER A 77 -2.37 -0.76 31.07
N SER A 78 -1.62 -0.82 32.17
CA SER A 78 -0.16 -0.77 32.13
C SER A 78 0.32 -2.05 32.80
N LEU A 79 1.16 -2.80 32.08
CA LEU A 79 1.94 -3.97 32.49
C LEU A 79 1.51 -5.36 31.98
N GLU A 80 0.57 -5.48 31.04
CA GLU A 80 0.40 -6.74 30.31
C GLU A 80 0.32 -6.50 28.79
N SER A 81 1.33 -7.03 28.08
CA SER A 81 1.40 -7.25 26.63
C SER A 81 1.74 -6.09 25.69
N SER A 82 3.03 -5.74 25.60
CA SER A 82 3.60 -5.07 24.42
C SER A 82 3.33 -5.84 23.11
N ASP A 83 3.23 -7.17 23.20
CA ASP A 83 3.20 -8.03 22.00
C ASP A 83 1.79 -8.16 21.39
N PHE A 84 0.73 -7.88 22.15
CA PHE A 84 -0.65 -7.89 21.64
C PHE A 84 -1.08 -6.52 21.12
N ALA A 85 -0.42 -5.43 21.56
CA ALA A 85 -0.70 -4.08 21.05
C ALA A 85 -0.38 -3.96 19.56
N ASP A 86 0.56 -4.74 19.03
CA ASP A 86 0.96 -4.64 17.62
C ASP A 86 0.17 -5.53 16.67
N TRP A 87 -0.63 -6.47 17.18
CA TRP A 87 -1.42 -7.37 16.35
C TRP A 87 -2.91 -7.04 16.40
N GLY A 88 -3.64 -7.42 15.36
CA GLY A 88 -5.07 -7.19 15.27
C GLY A 88 -5.73 -7.93 14.13
N HIS A 89 -7.03 -7.76 14.02
CA HIS A 89 -7.83 -8.36 12.96
C HIS A 89 -8.30 -7.30 11.98
N LEU A 90 -8.08 -7.54 10.69
CA LEU A 90 -8.62 -6.76 9.59
C LEU A 90 -9.68 -7.58 8.87
N ARG A 91 -10.87 -7.00 8.70
CA ARG A 91 -11.93 -7.56 7.84
C ARG A 91 -11.85 -6.91 6.47
N ILE A 92 -11.50 -7.70 5.46
CA ILE A 92 -11.31 -7.22 4.09
C ILE A 92 -12.40 -7.82 3.21
N PHE A 93 -13.18 -6.97 2.55
CA PHE A 93 -14.25 -7.39 1.66
C PHE A 93 -13.69 -7.78 0.30
N THR A 94 -14.08 -8.94 -0.20
CA THR A 94 -13.43 -9.61 -1.35
C THR A 94 -14.42 -10.03 -2.44
N GLY A 95 -15.69 -9.64 -2.33
CA GLY A 95 -16.75 -10.03 -3.28
C GLY A 95 -16.42 -9.71 -4.74
N ASN A 96 -15.65 -8.65 -5.00
CA ASN A 96 -15.21 -8.25 -6.35
C ASN A 96 -14.12 -9.16 -6.94
N ILE A 97 -13.49 -10.00 -6.11
CA ILE A 97 -12.40 -10.91 -6.52
C ILE A 97 -12.85 -12.36 -6.50
N LYS A 98 -13.60 -12.75 -5.45
CA LYS A 98 -14.14 -14.09 -5.27
C LYS A 98 -15.57 -13.96 -4.78
N ALA A 99 -16.52 -14.08 -5.71
CA ALA A 99 -17.95 -13.87 -5.45
C ALA A 99 -18.53 -14.76 -4.34
N GLU A 100 -17.94 -15.92 -4.06
CA GLU A 100 -18.35 -16.83 -2.99
C GLU A 100 -17.93 -16.35 -1.58
N ILE A 101 -17.01 -15.38 -1.49
CA ILE A 101 -16.44 -14.91 -0.23
C ILE A 101 -16.66 -13.40 -0.11
N ASP A 102 -17.66 -13.02 0.68
CA ASP A 102 -17.98 -11.62 0.95
C ASP A 102 -16.80 -10.88 1.58
N PHE A 103 -16.14 -11.53 2.55
CA PHE A 103 -14.99 -10.97 3.24
C PHE A 103 -14.06 -12.06 3.79
N LYS A 104 -12.81 -11.67 4.00
CA LYS A 104 -11.80 -12.45 4.72
C LYS A 104 -11.30 -11.65 5.92
N THR A 105 -11.31 -12.28 7.09
CA THR A 105 -10.66 -11.74 8.29
C THR A 105 -9.22 -12.24 8.35
N LEU A 106 -8.26 -11.32 8.45
CA LEU A 106 -6.84 -11.61 8.60
C LEU A 106 -6.35 -11.14 9.97
N LYS A 107 -5.55 -11.97 10.64
CA LYS A 107 -4.74 -11.53 11.77
C LYS A 107 -3.42 -10.98 11.22
N VAL A 108 -3.15 -9.70 11.43
CA VAL A 108 -1.98 -8.99 10.90
C VAL A 108 -1.35 -8.12 11.99
N SER A 109 -0.12 -7.67 11.77
CA SER A 109 0.53 -6.69 12.63
C SER A 109 0.31 -5.27 12.12
N THR A 110 0.60 -4.26 12.96
CA THR A 110 0.62 -2.84 12.59
C THR A 110 1.62 -2.54 11.48
N GLN A 111 2.70 -3.33 11.37
CA GLN A 111 3.72 -3.21 10.34
C GLN A 111 3.31 -3.84 8.99
N THR A 112 2.22 -4.60 8.94
CA THR A 112 1.82 -5.30 7.73
C THR A 112 1.32 -4.31 6.68
N SER A 113 2.00 -4.25 5.53
CA SER A 113 1.67 -3.33 4.44
C SER A 113 0.49 -3.81 3.59
N VAL A 114 -0.08 -2.90 2.79
CA VAL A 114 -1.10 -3.22 1.78
C VAL A 114 -0.60 -4.30 0.82
N GLN A 115 0.64 -4.18 0.32
CA GLN A 115 1.23 -5.17 -0.59
C GLN A 115 1.27 -6.56 0.04
N GLN A 116 1.73 -6.67 1.30
CA GLN A 116 1.78 -7.94 2.02
C GLN A 116 0.38 -8.52 2.24
N ILE A 117 -0.61 -7.68 2.55
CA ILE A 117 -2.01 -8.10 2.70
C ILE A 117 -2.55 -8.70 1.39
N ILE A 118 -2.27 -8.06 0.26
CA ILE A 118 -2.66 -8.54 -1.07
C ILE A 118 -2.03 -9.92 -1.32
N GLU A 119 -0.72 -10.08 -1.11
CA GLU A 119 -0.02 -11.35 -1.28
C GLU A 119 -0.62 -12.47 -0.40
N ILE A 120 -0.91 -12.17 0.87
CA ILE A 120 -1.55 -13.10 1.80
C ILE A 120 -2.94 -13.52 1.28
N LEU A 121 -3.74 -12.58 0.77
CA LEU A 121 -5.08 -12.87 0.23
C LEU A 121 -5.00 -13.72 -1.03
N LEU A 122 -4.12 -13.38 -1.98
CA LEU A 122 -3.92 -14.16 -3.20
C LEU A 122 -3.46 -15.58 -2.86
N SER A 123 -2.55 -15.74 -1.91
CA SER A 123 -2.14 -17.06 -1.40
C SER A 123 -3.31 -17.85 -0.81
N LYS A 124 -4.08 -17.24 0.10
CA LYS A 124 -5.26 -17.88 0.72
C LYS A 124 -6.36 -18.22 -0.29
N PHE A 125 -6.47 -17.48 -1.39
CA PHE A 125 -7.43 -17.74 -2.47
C PHE A 125 -6.87 -18.62 -3.59
N ARG A 126 -5.63 -19.11 -3.48
CA ARG A 126 -4.94 -19.90 -4.51
C ARG A 126 -4.85 -19.17 -5.87
N LEU A 127 -4.66 -17.85 -5.82
CA LEU A 127 -4.49 -16.95 -6.96
C LEU A 127 -3.03 -16.48 -7.11
N THR A 128 -2.06 -17.28 -6.65
CA THR A 128 -0.62 -16.94 -6.67
C THR A 128 -0.01 -16.86 -8.07
N CYS A 129 -0.73 -17.31 -9.10
CA CYS A 129 -0.37 -17.17 -10.51
C CYS A 129 -0.81 -15.84 -11.13
N ARG A 130 -1.47 -14.96 -10.36
CA ARG A 130 -1.88 -13.64 -10.81
C ARG A 130 -0.87 -12.60 -10.38
N ASP A 131 -0.75 -11.54 -11.17
CA ASP A 131 0.06 -10.39 -10.83
C ASP A 131 -0.51 -9.65 -9.61
N PRO A 132 0.22 -9.56 -8.47
CA PRO A 132 -0.25 -8.84 -7.28
C PRO A 132 -0.45 -7.35 -7.53
N ASN A 133 0.27 -6.73 -8.48
CA ASN A 133 0.15 -5.30 -8.79
C ASN A 133 -1.14 -4.94 -9.54
N LEU A 134 -1.96 -5.93 -9.92
CA LEU A 134 -3.32 -5.73 -10.41
C LEU A 134 -4.34 -5.55 -9.28
N TYR A 135 -3.95 -5.77 -8.03
CA TYR A 135 -4.84 -5.68 -6.88
C TYR A 135 -4.56 -4.41 -6.09
N GLN A 136 -5.62 -3.79 -5.58
CA GLN A 136 -5.58 -2.58 -4.80
C GLN A 136 -6.42 -2.78 -3.54
N LEU A 137 -5.97 -2.20 -2.43
CA LEU A 137 -6.77 -2.13 -1.22
C LEU A 137 -7.36 -0.74 -1.08
N TRP A 138 -8.67 -0.69 -0.99
CA TRP A 138 -9.43 0.54 -0.76
C TRP A 138 -9.92 0.58 0.68
N MET A 139 -9.97 1.78 1.23
CA MET A 139 -10.57 2.07 2.52
C MET A 139 -11.79 2.96 2.31
N GLU A 140 -12.95 2.44 2.65
CA GLU A 140 -14.17 3.22 2.81
C GLU A 140 -14.20 3.78 4.22
N VAL A 141 -14.23 5.11 4.35
CA VAL A 141 -14.42 5.81 5.61
C VAL A 141 -15.81 6.41 5.64
N CYS A 142 -16.54 6.10 6.69
CA CYS A 142 -17.85 6.64 6.96
C CYS A 142 -17.74 7.77 7.99
N THR A 143 -18.17 8.96 7.61
CA THR A 143 -18.28 10.12 8.50
C THR A 143 -19.73 10.59 8.57
N ARG A 144 -20.09 11.24 9.68
CA ARG A 144 -21.43 11.77 9.87
C ARG A 144 -21.40 13.29 9.77
N ASN A 145 -22.17 13.84 8.84
CA ASN A 145 -22.38 15.28 8.72
C ASN A 145 -23.84 15.60 9.12
N GLY A 146 -24.06 15.90 10.40
CA GLY A 146 -25.40 16.08 10.95
C GLY A 146 -26.20 14.76 10.96
N SER A 147 -27.28 14.68 10.18
CA SER A 147 -28.09 13.47 10.02
C SER A 147 -27.64 12.56 8.88
N GLU A 148 -26.78 13.04 7.99
CA GLU A 148 -26.37 12.31 6.79
C GLU A 148 -25.06 11.55 7.00
N GLU A 149 -25.00 10.36 6.41
CA GLU A 149 -23.82 9.50 6.38
C GLU A 149 -23.07 9.72 5.06
N VAL A 150 -21.83 10.19 5.14
CA VAL A 150 -20.97 10.42 3.98
C VAL A 150 -19.93 9.31 3.93
N LYS A 151 -19.89 8.59 2.80
CA LYS A 151 -18.91 7.53 2.54
C LYS A 151 -17.86 8.03 1.57
N THR A 152 -16.59 7.94 1.98
CA THR A 152 -15.45 8.33 1.15
C THR A 152 -14.59 7.10 0.87
N LEU A 153 -14.31 6.83 -0.41
CA LEU A 153 -13.44 5.75 -0.84
C LEU A 153 -12.02 6.27 -1.10
N LEU A 154 -11.04 5.63 -0.46
CA LEU A 154 -9.63 5.98 -0.55
C LEU A 154 -8.84 4.77 -1.06
N GLU A 155 -8.16 4.89 -2.19
CA GLU A 155 -7.15 3.91 -2.59
C GLU A 155 -5.94 4.05 -1.66
N LEU A 156 -5.51 2.95 -1.04
CA LEU A 156 -4.36 2.95 -0.15
C LEU A 156 -3.07 2.73 -0.92
N ASP A 157 -2.02 3.48 -0.57
CA ASP A 157 -0.67 3.25 -1.12
C ASP A 157 -0.16 1.84 -0.73
N PRO A 158 0.60 1.14 -1.60
CA PRO A 158 1.14 -0.20 -1.32
C PRO A 158 1.92 -0.32 -0.01
N THR A 159 2.55 0.77 0.45
CA THR A 159 3.32 0.84 1.70
C THR A 159 2.48 1.19 2.92
N SER A 160 1.22 1.59 2.73
CA SER A 160 0.30 1.92 3.83
C SER A 160 0.10 0.74 4.75
N ARG A 161 -0.25 1.02 6.02
CA ARG A 161 -0.43 0.03 7.09
C ARG A 161 -1.90 -0.02 7.52
N PRO A 162 -2.71 -0.93 6.94
CA PRO A 162 -4.16 -0.85 7.10
C PRO A 162 -4.64 -1.09 8.54
N LEU A 163 -3.90 -1.86 9.34
CA LEU A 163 -4.25 -2.05 10.75
C LEU A 163 -4.03 -0.78 11.58
N GLU A 164 -2.98 -0.01 11.31
CA GLU A 164 -2.79 1.30 11.94
C GLU A 164 -3.92 2.24 11.54
N LEU A 165 -4.25 2.31 10.25
CA LEU A 165 -5.36 3.11 9.74
C LEU A 165 -6.70 2.72 10.39
N GLN A 166 -6.99 1.42 10.54
CA GLN A 166 -8.22 0.95 11.20
C GLN A 166 -8.35 1.49 12.63
N ARG A 167 -7.24 1.59 13.37
CA ARG A 167 -7.22 2.05 14.77
C ARG A 167 -7.41 3.55 14.92
N CYS A 168 -7.16 4.33 13.87
CA CYS A 168 -7.42 5.77 13.87
C CYS A 168 -8.91 6.11 13.78
N HIS A 169 -9.78 5.14 13.45
CA HIS A 169 -11.21 5.37 13.31
C HIS A 169 -12.01 4.63 14.40
N PRO A 170 -13.12 5.21 14.87
CA PRO A 170 -14.08 4.49 15.70
C PRO A 170 -14.53 3.18 15.06
N SER A 171 -14.84 2.18 15.91
CA SER A 171 -15.31 0.87 15.47
C SER A 171 -16.46 0.99 14.47
N ASN A 172 -16.40 0.22 13.38
CA ASN A 172 -17.36 0.17 12.27
C ASN A 172 -17.44 1.42 11.37
N GLN A 173 -16.56 2.41 11.51
CA GLN A 173 -16.50 3.56 10.60
C GLN A 173 -15.48 3.42 9.47
N SER A 174 -14.72 2.32 9.46
CA SER A 174 -13.78 1.97 8.39
C SER A 174 -14.08 0.59 7.83
N ARG A 175 -14.00 0.47 6.50
CA ARG A 175 -14.19 -0.78 5.77
C ARG A 175 -13.10 -0.93 4.70
N PHE A 176 -12.44 -2.07 4.67
CA PHE A 176 -11.40 -2.37 3.69
C PHE A 176 -11.95 -3.24 2.56
N ILE A 177 -11.65 -2.89 1.31
CA ILE A 177 -12.19 -3.56 0.12
C ILE A 177 -11.02 -3.92 -0.80
N LEU A 178 -10.90 -5.19 -1.15
CA LEU A 178 -9.96 -5.66 -2.17
C LEU A 178 -10.60 -5.45 -3.55
N HIS A 179 -9.90 -4.73 -4.41
CA HIS A 179 -10.31 -4.43 -5.77
C HIS A 179 -9.26 -4.94 -6.77
N GLN A 180 -9.69 -5.40 -7.95
CA GLN A 180 -8.79 -5.73 -9.05
C GLN A 180 -8.93 -4.66 -10.13
N ALA A 181 -7.82 -4.04 -10.48
CA ALA A 181 -7.76 -3.04 -11.54
C ALA A 181 -8.11 -3.67 -12.90
N SER A 182 -8.85 -2.92 -13.72
CA SER A 182 -9.31 -3.35 -15.04
C SER A 182 -8.33 -3.01 -16.18
N ASN A 183 -7.28 -2.23 -15.89
CA ASN A 183 -6.30 -1.74 -16.86
C ASN A 183 -5.13 -2.71 -17.10
N GLY A 184 -5.30 -4.00 -16.81
CA GLY A 184 -4.28 -5.00 -17.04
C GLY A 184 -3.95 -5.18 -18.52
N ILE A 185 -2.67 -5.41 -18.81
CA ILE A 185 -2.17 -5.68 -20.16
C ILE A 185 -1.89 -7.17 -20.30
N LEU A 186 -2.46 -7.80 -21.31
CA LEU A 186 -2.21 -9.21 -21.61
C LEU A 186 -0.90 -9.34 -22.39
N VAL A 187 0.14 -9.87 -21.74
CA VAL A 187 1.45 -10.10 -22.33
C VAL A 187 1.70 -11.58 -22.58
N ARG A 188 2.54 -11.88 -23.58
CA ARG A 188 2.99 -13.25 -23.89
C ARG A 188 4.48 -13.36 -23.62
N ILE A 189 4.87 -14.33 -22.80
CA ILE A 189 6.25 -14.66 -22.48
C ILE A 189 6.55 -16.05 -23.01
N HIS A 190 7.45 -16.16 -23.97
CA HIS A 190 7.91 -17.43 -24.50
C HIS A 190 8.84 -18.10 -23.50
N ASP A 191 8.49 -19.30 -23.06
CA ASP A 191 9.11 -19.98 -21.92
C ASP A 191 9.67 -21.36 -22.28
N ASN A 192 9.87 -21.66 -23.57
CA ASN A 192 10.34 -22.96 -24.05
C ASN A 192 11.62 -23.45 -23.36
N GLU A 193 12.53 -22.56 -22.95
CA GLU A 193 13.77 -22.96 -22.29
C GLU A 193 13.54 -23.46 -20.85
N ILE A 194 12.50 -22.94 -20.20
CA ILE A 194 12.14 -23.28 -18.83
C ILE A 194 11.09 -24.39 -18.78
N CYS A 195 10.19 -24.39 -19.76
CA CYS A 195 9.11 -25.34 -19.95
C CYS A 195 9.10 -25.77 -21.43
N PRO A 196 9.87 -26.81 -21.82
CA PRO A 196 10.00 -27.24 -23.22
C PRO A 196 8.67 -27.52 -23.95
N GLU A 197 7.68 -28.02 -23.20
CA GLU A 197 6.34 -28.32 -23.69
C GLU A 197 5.45 -27.07 -23.87
N SER A 198 5.90 -25.90 -23.44
CA SER A 198 5.16 -24.65 -23.46
C SER A 198 5.66 -23.74 -24.58
N ASN A 199 4.75 -23.25 -25.42
CA ASN A 199 5.08 -22.26 -26.46
C ASN A 199 5.23 -20.85 -25.88
N TYR A 200 4.31 -20.46 -25.01
CA TYR A 200 4.32 -19.20 -24.27
C TYR A 200 3.33 -19.26 -23.12
N LYS A 201 3.55 -18.45 -22.09
CA LYS A 201 2.55 -18.11 -21.08
C LYS A 201 1.90 -16.77 -21.40
N SER A 202 0.57 -16.72 -21.33
CA SER A 202 -0.18 -15.46 -21.38
C SER A 202 -0.42 -14.97 -19.96
N LEU A 203 0.08 -13.78 -19.64
CA LEU A 203 -0.02 -13.18 -18.31
C LEU A 203 -0.78 -11.87 -18.43
N LEU A 204 -1.82 -11.69 -17.61
CA LEU A 204 -2.40 -10.37 -17.40
C LEU A 204 -1.55 -9.67 -16.34
N ILE A 205 -0.87 -8.59 -16.71
CA ILE A 205 0.02 -7.84 -15.81
C ILE A 205 -0.44 -6.39 -15.63
N SER A 206 -0.08 -5.80 -14.51
CA SER A 206 -0.31 -4.39 -14.23
C SER A 206 0.59 -3.51 -15.09
N PRO A 207 0.14 -2.31 -15.50
CA PRO A 207 0.99 -1.30 -16.15
C PRO A 207 2.15 -0.79 -15.28
N ARG A 208 2.33 -1.30 -14.06
CA ARG A 208 3.42 -0.95 -13.15
C ARG A 208 4.37 -2.12 -12.88
N THR A 209 4.08 -3.31 -13.42
CA THR A 209 4.85 -4.52 -13.13
C THR A 209 6.15 -4.52 -13.91
N THR A 210 7.24 -4.62 -13.14
CA THR A 210 8.61 -4.65 -13.63
C THR A 210 8.96 -6.01 -14.24
N VAL A 211 10.02 -6.03 -15.05
CA VAL A 211 10.56 -7.26 -15.66
C VAL A 211 10.92 -8.30 -14.60
N ILE A 212 11.55 -7.88 -13.49
CA ILE A 212 11.93 -8.80 -12.41
C ILE A 212 10.71 -9.45 -11.73
N GLU A 213 9.63 -8.70 -11.54
CA GLU A 213 8.37 -9.22 -11.00
C GLU A 213 7.69 -10.19 -11.98
N VAL A 214 7.77 -9.92 -13.30
CA VAL A 214 7.27 -10.87 -14.30
C VAL A 214 8.09 -12.16 -14.31
N ILE A 215 9.42 -12.08 -14.18
CA ILE A 215 10.27 -13.27 -14.03
C ILE A 215 9.83 -14.08 -12.81
N GLN A 216 9.64 -13.44 -11.65
CA GLN A 216 9.12 -14.09 -10.45
C GLN A 216 7.78 -14.80 -10.72
N LEU A 217 6.85 -14.13 -11.41
CA LEU A 217 5.54 -14.68 -11.74
C LEU A 217 5.64 -15.90 -12.67
N VAL A 218 6.47 -15.83 -13.72
CA VAL A 218 6.69 -16.94 -14.65
C VAL A 218 7.28 -18.16 -13.92
N LEU A 219 8.30 -17.95 -13.09
CA LEU A 219 8.93 -19.02 -12.30
C LEU A 219 7.94 -19.63 -11.30
N GLN A 220 7.12 -18.81 -10.65
CA GLN A 220 6.06 -19.26 -9.76
C GLN A 220 5.04 -20.15 -10.50
N ILE A 221 4.62 -19.76 -11.70
CA ILE A 221 3.70 -20.55 -12.54
C ILE A 221 4.37 -21.86 -13.00
N ALA A 222 5.66 -21.80 -13.34
CA ALA A 222 6.46 -22.97 -13.70
C ALA A 222 6.84 -23.86 -12.51
N ARG A 223 6.50 -23.45 -11.27
CA ARG A 223 6.87 -24.14 -10.01
C ARG A 223 8.38 -24.29 -9.83
N ILE A 224 9.14 -23.27 -10.24
CA ILE A 224 10.59 -23.23 -10.11
C ILE A 224 10.96 -22.31 -8.95
N HIS A 225 11.48 -22.92 -7.88
CA HIS A 225 11.92 -22.22 -6.67
C HIS A 225 13.41 -21.88 -6.74
N SER A 226 13.84 -21.23 -7.82
CA SER A 226 15.22 -20.78 -8.03
C SER A 226 15.32 -19.27 -7.86
N SER A 227 16.53 -18.78 -7.60
CA SER A 227 16.79 -17.34 -7.58
C SER A 227 16.54 -16.72 -8.95
N THR A 228 15.84 -15.59 -8.97
CA THR A 228 15.52 -14.81 -10.18
C THR A 228 16.77 -14.25 -10.87
N ILE A 229 17.89 -14.16 -10.14
CA ILE A 229 19.18 -13.67 -10.65
C ILE A 229 19.76 -14.54 -11.76
N ASN A 230 19.24 -15.74 -11.98
CA ASN A 230 19.64 -16.65 -13.06
C ASN A 230 18.62 -16.66 -14.19
N TYR A 231 17.79 -15.62 -14.33
CA TYR A 231 16.81 -15.54 -15.40
C TYR A 231 16.75 -14.13 -15.95
N ARG A 232 16.56 -14.01 -17.25
CA ARG A 232 16.47 -12.73 -17.98
C ARG A 232 15.30 -12.78 -18.94
N LEU A 233 14.65 -11.63 -19.16
CA LEU A 233 13.76 -11.47 -20.29
C LEU A 233 14.55 -10.86 -21.45
N MET A 234 14.48 -11.52 -22.59
CA MET A 234 15.11 -11.10 -23.84
C MET A 234 14.04 -10.60 -24.80
N LEU A 235 14.29 -9.47 -25.44
CA LEU A 235 13.62 -9.06 -26.65
C LEU A 235 14.30 -9.76 -27.83
N VAL A 236 13.59 -10.67 -28.46
CA VAL A 236 14.08 -11.50 -29.57
C VAL A 236 13.39 -11.07 -30.86
N ASP A 237 14.18 -10.82 -31.89
CA ASP A 237 13.76 -10.61 -33.27
C ASP A 237 14.44 -11.66 -34.16
N GLU A 238 14.11 -11.73 -35.45
CA GLU A 238 14.66 -12.74 -36.38
C GLU A 238 16.20 -12.73 -36.46
N ASN A 239 16.82 -11.58 -36.21
CA ASN A 239 18.26 -11.36 -36.43
C ASN A 239 19.04 -10.97 -35.17
N ALA A 240 18.37 -10.76 -34.04
CA ALA A 240 19.01 -10.24 -32.84
C ALA A 240 18.25 -10.58 -31.56
N GLU A 241 18.98 -10.68 -30.46
CA GLU A 241 18.41 -10.73 -29.11
C GLU A 241 19.04 -9.62 -28.25
N ALA A 242 18.23 -8.97 -27.42
CA ALA A 242 18.69 -7.96 -26.47
C ALA A 242 18.03 -8.18 -25.11
N GLU A 243 18.81 -8.05 -24.03
CA GLU A 243 18.28 -8.15 -22.67
C GLU A 243 17.38 -6.94 -22.36
N ILE A 244 16.24 -7.22 -21.74
CA ILE A 244 15.34 -6.20 -21.21
C ILE A 244 15.74 -5.92 -19.75
N PRO A 245 16.14 -4.69 -19.39
CA PRO A 245 16.54 -4.36 -18.03
C PRO A 245 15.47 -4.69 -16.99
N SER A 246 15.92 -5.21 -15.84
CA SER A 246 15.07 -5.83 -14.82
C SER A 246 14.10 -4.85 -14.13
N GLU A 247 14.48 -3.58 -14.07
CA GLU A 247 13.74 -2.48 -13.45
C GLU A 247 12.70 -1.85 -14.39
N LEU A 248 12.72 -2.15 -15.68
CA LEU A 248 11.74 -1.62 -16.61
C LEU A 248 10.38 -2.26 -16.40
N VAL A 249 9.33 -1.45 -16.61
CA VAL A 249 7.95 -1.92 -16.64
C VAL A 249 7.71 -2.70 -17.94
N LEU A 250 7.36 -3.98 -17.82
CA LEU A 250 7.23 -4.85 -18.98
C LEU A 250 6.05 -4.47 -19.88
N ALA A 251 4.95 -4.00 -19.31
CA ALA A 251 3.77 -3.57 -20.06
C ALA A 251 4.14 -2.47 -21.10
N ALA A 252 5.00 -1.52 -20.72
CA ALA A 252 5.46 -0.47 -21.61
C ALA A 252 6.31 -1.03 -22.76
N VAL A 253 7.20 -1.97 -22.48
CA VAL A 253 8.00 -2.66 -23.52
C VAL A 253 7.09 -3.45 -24.46
N TYR A 254 6.13 -4.20 -23.91
CA TYR A 254 5.21 -5.06 -24.65
C TYR A 254 4.36 -4.28 -25.66
N LEU A 255 3.83 -3.13 -25.22
CA LEU A 255 2.99 -2.28 -26.08
C LEU A 255 3.75 -1.63 -27.24
N ASN A 256 5.09 -1.60 -27.18
CA ASN A 256 5.95 -1.04 -28.23
C ASN A 256 6.63 -2.12 -29.09
N LEU A 257 6.24 -3.40 -28.95
CA LEU A 257 6.79 -4.48 -29.76
C LEU A 257 6.39 -4.32 -31.24
N SER A 258 7.36 -4.55 -32.12
CA SER A 258 7.07 -4.82 -33.52
C SER A 258 6.50 -6.23 -33.71
N LYS A 259 5.90 -6.50 -34.88
CA LYS A 259 5.22 -7.79 -35.16
C LYS A 259 6.15 -9.00 -35.17
N THR A 260 7.43 -8.81 -35.47
CA THR A 260 8.44 -9.89 -35.51
C THR A 260 9.07 -10.15 -34.16
N GLN A 261 8.97 -9.18 -33.24
CA GLN A 261 9.57 -9.26 -31.93
C GLN A 261 8.75 -10.10 -30.95
N LYS A 262 9.47 -10.80 -30.07
CA LYS A 262 8.94 -11.65 -29.01
C LYS A 262 9.70 -11.42 -27.73
N ILE A 263 9.03 -11.61 -26.60
CA ILE A 263 9.69 -11.63 -25.30
C ILE A 263 9.89 -13.08 -24.89
N VAL A 264 11.14 -13.45 -24.66
CA VAL A 264 11.57 -14.82 -24.33
C VAL A 264 12.25 -14.79 -22.97
N ILE A 265 11.92 -15.74 -22.09
CA ILE A 265 12.67 -15.92 -20.85
C ILE A 265 13.82 -16.91 -21.07
N ARG A 266 15.02 -16.52 -20.61
CA ARG A 266 16.27 -17.28 -20.70
C ARG A 266 16.86 -17.48 -19.31
N LYS A 267 17.69 -18.50 -19.13
CA LYS A 267 18.45 -18.75 -17.89
C LYS A 267 19.84 -18.13 -17.94
#